data_AF-X1MAN7-F1
#
_entry.id   AF-X1MAN7-F1
#
_cell.length_a   1.000
_cell.length_b   1.000
_cell.length_c   1.000
_cell.angle_alpha   90.00
_cell.angle_beta   90.00
_cell.angle_gamma   90.00
#
_symmetry.space_group_name_H-M   'P 1'
#
loop_
_entity.id
_entity.type
_entity.pdbx_description
1 polymer ?
#
loop_
_entity_poly.entity_id
_entity_poly.type
_entity_poly.pdbx_seq_one_letter_code
_entity_poly.pdbx_strand_id
1 'polypeptide(L)'
;MPHGLVPTPVFLPVGSQATVKTLTPDDIKDIGFSMVLANTYHLYLRPGIAVVEQMGGLHKFMAWDRAILTDSGGYQIFSLASLRKVSDDGVIFRSHIDGSQHLITPELAIQFQEALGADIIMALDECPA
;
A
#
# COMPACT_ATOMS: atom_id res chain seq x y z
N MET A 1 -7.52 5.54 -16.38
CA MET A 1 -7.07 6.05 -15.07
C MET A 1 -6.15 7.23 -15.31
N PRO A 2 -5.90 8.11 -14.32
CA PRO A 2 -5.02 9.26 -14.52
C PRO A 2 -3.61 8.85 -14.99
N HIS A 3 -3.12 7.68 -14.56
CA HIS A 3 -1.81 7.14 -14.96
C HIS A 3 -1.87 6.03 -16.02
N GLY A 4 -2.88 6.09 -16.91
CA GLY A 4 -2.93 5.27 -18.12
C GLY A 4 -4.05 4.24 -18.17
N LEU A 5 -3.96 3.38 -19.21
CA LEU A 5 -4.89 2.29 -19.49
C LEU A 5 -4.30 0.97 -18.96
N VAL A 6 -5.13 0.17 -18.30
CA VAL A 6 -4.75 -1.14 -17.76
C VAL A 6 -5.61 -2.20 -18.45
N PRO A 7 -5.08 -2.93 -19.46
CA PRO A 7 -5.84 -3.98 -20.13
C PRO A 7 -6.06 -5.15 -19.17
N THR A 8 -7.27 -5.74 -19.20
CA THR A 8 -7.62 -6.91 -18.39
C THR A 8 -7.77 -8.16 -19.27
N PRO A 9 -7.48 -9.37 -18.76
CA PRO A 9 -7.00 -9.68 -17.40
C PRO A 9 -5.56 -9.21 -17.17
N VAL A 10 -5.25 -8.80 -15.94
CA VAL A 10 -3.94 -8.25 -15.57
C VAL A 10 -3.37 -8.96 -14.35
N PHE A 11 -2.06 -9.19 -14.36
CA PHE A 11 -1.30 -9.59 -13.18
C PHE A 11 -0.54 -8.37 -12.64
N LEU A 12 -0.49 -8.22 -11.32
CA LEU A 12 0.12 -7.06 -10.68
C LEU A 12 1.37 -7.49 -9.90
N PRO A 13 2.57 -7.02 -10.28
CA PRO A 13 3.74 -7.19 -9.45
C PRO A 13 3.56 -6.38 -8.15
N VAL A 14 3.99 -6.97 -7.03
CA VAL A 14 3.77 -6.42 -5.69
C VAL A 14 5.00 -5.65 -5.22
N GLY A 15 4.81 -4.38 -4.91
CA GLY A 15 5.79 -3.49 -4.30
C GLY A 15 5.55 -3.33 -2.80
N SER A 16 6.36 -3.97 -1.97
CA SER A 16 6.17 -3.93 -0.51
C SER A 16 6.66 -2.62 0.13
N GLN A 17 7.74 -2.02 -0.36
CA GLN A 17 8.31 -0.76 0.19
C GLN A 17 8.58 0.23 -0.94
N ALA A 18 7.55 0.54 -1.72
CA ALA A 18 7.65 1.35 -2.93
C ALA A 18 8.65 0.80 -3.97
N THR A 19 8.88 -0.51 -3.96
CA THR A 19 9.75 -1.19 -4.92
C THR A 19 9.31 -2.63 -5.09
N VAL A 20 9.30 -3.11 -6.34
CA VAL A 20 9.22 -4.54 -6.63
C VAL A 20 10.62 -5.09 -6.43
N LYS A 21 10.76 -6.08 -5.55
CA LYS A 21 12.08 -6.60 -5.16
C LYS A 21 12.88 -6.99 -6.40
N THR A 22 14.16 -6.59 -6.43
CA THR A 22 15.15 -6.86 -7.47
C THR A 22 14.93 -6.22 -8.85
N LEU A 23 13.84 -5.48 -9.06
CA LEU A 23 13.52 -4.87 -10.36
C LEU A 23 13.43 -3.35 -10.25
N THR A 24 13.98 -2.66 -11.24
CA THR A 24 13.77 -1.22 -11.41
C THR A 24 12.39 -0.95 -12.03
N PRO A 25 11.85 0.28 -11.92
CA PRO A 25 10.64 0.67 -12.63
C PRO A 25 10.72 0.42 -14.14
N ASP A 26 11.90 0.64 -14.74
CA ASP A 26 12.11 0.41 -16.17
C ASP A 26 12.03 -1.09 -16.52
N ASP A 27 12.62 -1.97 -15.71
CA ASP A 27 12.51 -3.43 -15.93
C ASP A 27 11.04 -3.89 -15.92
N ILE A 28 10.23 -3.37 -14.98
CA ILE A 28 8.82 -3.70 -14.87
C ILE A 28 8.05 -3.20 -16.11
N LYS A 29 8.39 -2.01 -16.60
CA LYS A 29 7.78 -1.43 -17.81
C LYS A 29 8.14 -2.25 -19.05
N ASP A 30 9.37 -2.71 -19.16
CA ASP A 30 9.90 -3.51 -20.27
C ASP A 30 9.29 -4.91 -20.33
N ILE A 31 8.99 -5.51 -19.17
CA ILE A 31 8.21 -6.77 -19.09
C ILE A 31 6.77 -6.57 -19.58
N GLY A 32 6.28 -5.33 -19.59
CA GLY A 32 4.95 -4.97 -20.14
C GLY A 32 3.89 -4.71 -19.08
N PHE A 33 4.24 -4.58 -17.80
CA PHE A 33 3.27 -4.28 -16.76
C PHE A 33 2.83 -2.81 -16.79
N SER A 34 1.52 -2.57 -16.83
CA SER A 34 0.95 -1.22 -16.84
C SER A 34 0.45 -0.75 -15.47
N MET A 35 0.50 -1.62 -14.46
CA MET A 35 0.04 -1.33 -13.10
C MET A 35 0.83 -2.17 -12.09
N VAL A 36 1.03 -1.62 -10.90
CA VAL A 36 1.63 -2.32 -9.75
C VAL A 36 0.70 -2.30 -8.55
N LEU A 37 0.88 -3.25 -7.63
CA LEU A 37 0.25 -3.22 -6.31
C LEU A 37 1.26 -2.69 -5.29
N ALA A 38 0.90 -1.67 -4.52
CA ALA A 38 1.71 -1.15 -3.42
C ALA A 38 1.08 -1.47 -2.06
N ASN A 39 1.90 -1.91 -1.11
CA ASN A 39 1.43 -2.28 0.20
C ASN A 39 1.40 -1.08 1.17
N THR A 40 0.21 -0.68 1.60
CA THR A 40 0.01 0.48 2.47
C THR A 40 0.55 0.24 3.87
N TYR A 41 0.43 -0.98 4.41
CA TYR A 41 0.92 -1.32 5.76
C TYR A 41 2.42 -1.04 5.92
N HIS A 42 3.22 -1.51 4.96
CA HIS A 42 4.66 -1.29 4.99
C HIS A 42 5.02 0.18 4.79
N LEU A 43 4.40 0.87 3.82
CA LEU A 43 4.64 2.30 3.56
C LEU A 43 4.26 3.17 4.76
N TYR A 44 3.19 2.81 5.47
CA TYR A 44 2.74 3.46 6.69
C TYR A 44 3.76 3.39 7.81
N LEU A 45 4.35 2.21 8.04
CA LEU A 45 5.36 2.03 9.09
C LEU A 45 6.72 2.60 8.69
N ARG A 46 7.12 2.41 7.43
CA ARG A 46 8.40 2.90 6.91
C ARG A 46 8.34 3.03 5.37
N PRO A 47 8.55 4.21 4.81
CA PRO A 47 9.12 5.42 5.43
C PRO A 47 8.13 6.29 6.22
N GLY A 48 6.84 5.98 6.18
CA GLY A 48 5.77 6.82 6.73
C GLY A 48 5.01 7.57 5.64
N ILE A 49 3.69 7.62 5.74
CA ILE A 49 2.81 8.23 4.72
C ILE A 49 3.17 9.70 4.48
N ALA A 50 3.36 10.47 5.55
CA ALA A 50 3.71 11.89 5.45
C ALA A 50 5.03 12.14 4.70
N VAL A 51 6.00 11.22 4.81
CA VAL A 51 7.28 11.33 4.08
C VAL A 51 7.04 11.13 2.58
N VAL A 52 6.25 10.12 2.21
CA VAL A 52 5.92 9.85 0.80
C VAL A 52 5.11 11.00 0.20
N GLU A 53 4.14 11.53 0.95
CA GLU A 53 3.34 12.68 0.55
C GLU A 53 4.22 13.92 0.30
N GLN A 54 5.14 14.23 1.21
CA GLN A 54 6.09 15.35 1.07
C GLN A 54 7.03 15.19 -0.13
N MET A 55 7.36 13.95 -0.52
CA MET A 55 8.14 13.67 -1.72
C MET A 55 7.31 13.73 -3.02
N GLY A 56 6.04 14.11 -2.91
CA GLY A 56 5.13 14.34 -4.03
C GLY A 56 4.36 13.09 -4.47
N GLY A 57 4.11 12.17 -3.54
CA GLY A 57 3.30 10.98 -3.75
C GLY A 57 4.12 9.75 -4.14
N LEU A 58 3.46 8.60 -4.11
CA LEU A 58 4.09 7.30 -4.29
C LEU A 58 4.69 7.14 -5.70
N HIS A 59 4.01 7.60 -6.74
CA HIS A 59 4.52 7.61 -8.13
C HIS A 59 5.90 8.26 -8.24
N LYS A 60 6.08 9.46 -7.67
CA LYS A 60 7.38 10.15 -7.66
C LYS A 60 8.39 9.45 -6.78
N PHE A 61 7.97 8.99 -5.60
CA PHE A 61 8.84 8.32 -4.64
C PHE A 61 9.46 7.04 -5.22
N MET A 62 8.71 6.27 -6.00
CA MET A 62 9.18 5.04 -6.62
C MET A 62 9.61 5.16 -8.09
N ALA A 63 9.60 6.38 -8.65
CA ALA A 63 9.81 6.63 -10.08
C ALA A 63 8.94 5.77 -11.01
N TRP A 64 7.66 5.58 -10.63
CA TRP A 64 6.66 4.86 -11.41
C TRP A 64 5.60 5.82 -11.92
N ASP A 65 5.45 5.89 -13.23
CA ASP A 65 4.58 6.83 -13.94
C ASP A 65 3.29 6.17 -14.47
N ARG A 66 3.02 4.91 -14.11
CA ARG A 66 1.81 4.18 -14.50
C ARG A 66 0.89 3.94 -13.29
N ALA A 67 -0.20 3.21 -13.50
CA ALA A 67 -1.22 3.02 -12.46
C ALA A 67 -0.65 2.31 -11.21
N ILE A 68 -1.16 2.70 -10.03
CA ILE A 68 -0.87 2.06 -8.75
C ILE A 68 -2.18 1.68 -8.06
N LEU A 69 -2.31 0.40 -7.72
CA LEU A 69 -3.31 -0.06 -6.76
C LEU A 69 -2.65 -0.14 -5.39
N THR A 70 -3.26 0.47 -4.37
CA THR A 70 -2.84 0.27 -2.98
C THR A 70 -3.76 -0.73 -2.30
N ASP A 71 -3.19 -1.66 -1.53
CA ASP A 71 -3.99 -2.44 -0.60
C ASP A 71 -4.37 -1.59 0.62
N SER A 72 -5.33 -2.05 1.41
CA SER A 72 -5.74 -1.36 2.63
C SER A 72 -4.79 -1.59 3.82
N GLY A 73 -3.81 -2.48 3.67
CA GLY A 73 -2.96 -2.99 4.76
C GLY A 73 -3.68 -3.92 5.74
N GLY A 74 -4.99 -4.16 5.57
CA GLY A 74 -5.80 -5.02 6.41
C GLY A 74 -5.16 -6.40 6.56
N TYR A 75 -4.98 -7.11 5.45
CA TYR A 75 -4.41 -8.47 5.43
C TYR A 75 -3.13 -8.62 6.26
N GLN A 76 -2.17 -7.68 6.18
CA GLN A 76 -0.93 -7.75 6.94
C GLN A 76 -1.18 -7.59 8.45
N ILE A 77 -2.05 -6.66 8.84
CA ILE A 77 -2.49 -6.52 10.23
C ILE A 77 -3.21 -7.79 10.70
N PHE A 78 -4.02 -8.41 9.83
CA PHE A 78 -4.74 -9.65 10.12
C PHE A 78 -3.84 -10.91 10.13
N SER A 79 -2.69 -10.88 9.47
CA SER A 79 -1.71 -11.98 9.50
C SER A 79 -0.85 -11.99 10.79
N LEU A 80 -0.72 -10.84 11.47
CA LEU A 80 0.08 -10.68 12.70
C LEU A 80 -0.76 -10.97 13.96
N ALA A 81 -1.37 -12.16 14.02
CA ALA A 81 -2.43 -12.53 14.98
C ALA A 81 -2.16 -12.22 16.46
N SER A 82 -0.90 -12.25 16.92
CA SER A 82 -0.54 -11.97 18.33
C SER A 82 -0.46 -10.49 18.70
N LEU A 83 -0.46 -9.59 17.71
CA LEU A 83 -0.14 -8.17 17.91
C LEU A 83 -1.33 -7.22 17.66
N ARG A 84 -2.57 -7.72 17.56
CA ARG A 84 -3.74 -6.88 17.25
C ARG A 84 -4.91 -7.00 18.24
N LYS A 85 -5.73 -5.94 18.28
CA LYS A 85 -7.06 -5.89 18.87
C LYS A 85 -8.02 -5.27 17.85
N VAL A 86 -9.04 -6.02 17.46
CA VAL A 86 -10.07 -5.59 16.50
C VAL A 86 -11.29 -5.08 17.27
N SER A 87 -11.91 -4.02 16.76
CA SER A 87 -13.18 -3.44 17.24
C SER A 87 -13.95 -2.88 16.04
N ASP A 88 -15.23 -2.57 16.23
CA ASP A 88 -16.06 -1.97 15.18
C ASP A 88 -15.49 -0.64 14.66
N ASP A 89 -14.77 0.11 15.51
CA ASP A 89 -14.14 1.38 15.15
C ASP A 89 -12.83 1.23 14.36
N GLY A 90 -12.25 0.02 14.32
CA GLY A 90 -10.98 -0.25 13.64
C GLY A 90 -10.07 -1.24 14.37
N VAL A 91 -8.81 -1.27 13.94
CA VAL A 91 -7.81 -2.24 14.40
C VAL A 91 -6.64 -1.54 15.07
N ILE A 92 -6.42 -1.88 16.34
CA ILE A 92 -5.20 -1.51 17.07
C ILE A 92 -4.17 -2.61 16.83
N PHE A 93 -2.96 -2.26 16.45
CA PHE A 93 -1.87 -3.23 16.28
C PHE A 93 -0.54 -2.70 16.80
N ARG A 94 0.41 -3.61 17.05
CA ARG A 94 1.81 -3.25 17.34
C ARG A 94 2.69 -3.41 16.11
N SER A 95 3.49 -2.38 15.84
CA SER A 95 4.50 -2.40 14.79
C SER A 95 5.50 -3.54 15.01
N HIS A 96 5.80 -4.29 13.95
CA HIS A 96 6.82 -5.34 13.97
C HIS A 96 8.25 -4.77 13.89
N ILE A 97 8.39 -3.46 13.66
CA ILE A 97 9.69 -2.79 13.52
C ILE A 97 10.24 -2.36 14.88
N ASP A 98 9.40 -1.76 15.71
CA ASP A 98 9.79 -1.08 16.96
C ASP A 98 8.82 -1.32 18.13
N GLY A 99 7.72 -2.05 17.91
CA GLY A 99 6.76 -2.40 18.97
C GLY A 99 5.79 -1.29 19.37
N SER A 100 5.83 -0.13 18.69
CA SER A 100 4.90 0.98 18.88
C SER A 100 3.45 0.53 18.61
N GLN A 101 2.49 1.15 19.29
CA GLN A 101 1.07 0.87 19.09
C GLN A 101 0.48 1.85 18.09
N HIS A 102 -0.29 1.32 17.14
CA HIS A 102 -0.94 2.07 16.06
C HIS A 102 -2.43 1.71 16.00
N LEU A 103 -3.24 2.64 15.48
CA LEU A 103 -4.67 2.44 15.21
C LEU A 103 -4.92 2.71 13.73
N ILE A 104 -5.63 1.80 13.07
CA ILE A 104 -6.11 1.95 11.69
C ILE A 104 -7.63 1.81 11.72
N THR A 105 -8.32 2.86 11.29
CA THR A 105 -9.76 2.83 11.02
C THR A 105 -9.98 2.79 9.51
N PRO A 106 -11.19 2.46 9.03
CA PRO A 106 -11.52 2.54 7.61
C PRO A 106 -11.22 3.94 7.02
N GLU A 107 -11.53 5.00 7.75
CA GLU A 107 -11.29 6.39 7.33
C GLU A 107 -9.79 6.69 7.20
N LEU A 108 -8.99 6.28 8.19
CA LEU A 108 -7.53 6.43 8.13
C LEU A 108 -6.92 5.63 6.98
N ALA A 109 -7.41 4.42 6.72
CA ALA A 109 -6.93 3.61 5.62
C ALA A 109 -7.19 4.26 4.25
N ILE A 110 -8.34 4.93 4.07
CA ILE A 110 -8.61 5.73 2.87
C ILE A 110 -7.68 6.95 2.82
N GLN A 111 -7.57 7.72 3.91
CA GLN A 111 -6.71 8.91 3.97
C GLN A 111 -5.25 8.59 3.64
N PHE A 112 -4.72 7.46 4.12
CA PHE A 112 -3.36 7.06 3.82
C PHE A 112 -3.16 6.73 2.34
N GLN A 113 -4.10 6.02 1.73
CA GLN A 113 -4.03 5.67 0.31
C GLN A 113 -4.20 6.91 -0.60
N GLU A 114 -5.03 7.88 -0.19
CA GLU A 114 -5.16 9.18 -0.86
C GLU A 114 -3.86 9.99 -0.77
N ALA A 115 -3.24 10.07 0.41
CA ALA A 115 -1.97 10.76 0.61
C ALA A 115 -0.79 10.10 -0.15
N LEU A 116 -0.86 8.78 -0.35
CA LEU A 116 0.06 8.06 -1.23
C LEU A 116 -0.18 8.38 -2.71
N GLY A 117 -1.35 8.87 -3.09
CA GLY A 117 -1.71 9.19 -4.47
C GLY A 117 -2.11 7.97 -5.30
N ALA A 118 -2.72 6.95 -4.69
CA ALA A 118 -3.13 5.73 -5.39
C ALA A 118 -4.18 5.98 -6.49
N ASP A 119 -4.11 5.21 -7.58
CA ASP A 119 -5.13 5.23 -8.65
C ASP A 119 -6.34 4.35 -8.30
N ILE A 120 -6.10 3.27 -7.56
CA ILE A 120 -7.12 2.35 -7.06
C ILE A 120 -6.88 2.16 -5.56
N ILE A 121 -7.88 2.51 -4.77
CA ILE A 121 -7.89 2.40 -3.32
C ILE A 121 -8.71 1.18 -2.94
N MET A 122 -8.14 0.30 -2.13
CA MET A 122 -8.85 -0.83 -1.56
C MET A 122 -9.48 -0.43 -0.22
N ALA A 123 -10.74 -0.82 -0.02
CA ALA A 123 -11.40 -0.67 1.27
C ALA A 123 -10.67 -1.53 2.33
N LEU A 124 -10.66 -1.05 3.57
CA LEU A 124 -10.19 -1.84 4.70
C LEU A 124 -11.13 -3.04 4.86
N ASP A 125 -10.57 -4.24 4.77
CA ASP A 125 -11.31 -5.48 4.96
C ASP A 125 -10.87 -6.15 6.26
N GLU A 126 -11.78 -6.94 6.83
CA GLU A 126 -11.44 -7.92 7.84
C GLU A 126 -11.33 -9.27 7.14
N CYS A 127 -10.10 -9.81 7.08
CA CYS A 127 -9.87 -11.17 6.64
C CYS A 127 -9.99 -12.11 7.86
N PRO A 128 -11.12 -12.82 8.06
CA PRO A 128 -11.21 -13.85 9.07
C PRO A 128 -10.25 -15.00 8.71
N ALA A 129 -9.53 -15.50 9.72
CA ALA A 129 -8.64 -16.66 9.60
C ALA A 129 -9.44 -17.97 9.72
#